data_AF-A0A554J405-F1
#
_entry.id   AF-A0A554J405-F1
#
_cell.length_a   1.000
_cell.length_b   1.000
_cell.length_c   1.000
_cell.angle_alpha   90.00
_cell.angle_beta   90.00
_cell.angle_gamma   90.00
#
_symmetry.space_group_name_H-M   'P 1'
#
loop_
_entity.id
_entity.type
_entity.pdbx_description
1 polymer ?
#
loop_
_entity_poly.entity_id
_entity_poly.type
_entity_poly.pdbx_seq_one_letter_code
_entity_poly.pdbx_strand_id
1 'polypeptide(L)'
;MGRHTTLSSSPNALFLVVETRRSFILFDILLITMRNIEKLEKFDEIENAYEMIRTLFEQGEKPVVTVPRQYVPMLRRGIRESSSWIGGNIVAGTIGRDPYMPPGEDRALLRISIDSIERLEPRLTGPDQAFHGIVVFKGPIFPDQIEIIEN
;
A
#
# COMPACT_ATOMS: atom_id res chain seq x y z
N MET A 1 81.45 6.69 21.03
CA MET A 1 80.55 7.54 21.83
C MET A 1 79.44 8.04 20.93
N GLY A 2 78.19 7.80 21.35
CA GLY A 2 77.02 7.63 20.48
C GLY A 2 76.59 8.85 19.67
N ARG A 3 76.00 8.58 18.50
CA ARG A 3 75.26 9.56 17.71
C ARG A 3 73.90 8.99 17.31
N HIS A 4 72.90 9.53 18.02
CA HIS A 4 71.56 9.91 17.59
C HIS A 4 70.88 9.09 16.49
N THR A 5 69.94 8.25 16.93
CA THR A 5 68.71 7.94 16.20
C THR A 5 67.83 9.20 16.13
N THR A 6 67.55 9.67 14.93
CA THR A 6 66.42 10.59 14.67
C THR A 6 65.34 9.82 13.92
N LEU A 7 64.25 9.54 14.63
CA LEU A 7 62.98 9.13 14.06
C LEU A 7 62.45 10.28 13.19
N SER A 8 62.37 10.05 11.87
CA SER A 8 61.63 10.90 10.94
C SER A 8 60.15 10.57 11.06
N SER A 9 59.41 11.47 11.70
CA SER A 9 57.96 11.46 11.76
C SER A 9 57.38 11.88 10.40
N SER A 10 56.66 10.96 9.74
CA SER A 10 55.82 11.28 8.58
C SER A 10 54.52 11.96 9.05
N PRO A 11 54.13 13.15 8.54
CA PRO A 11 52.97 13.90 9.04
C PRO A 11 51.63 13.56 8.37
N ASN A 12 51.50 12.42 7.67
CA ASN A 12 50.35 12.21 6.77
C ASN A 12 49.22 11.33 7.31
N ALA A 13 49.22 10.93 8.59
CA ALA A 13 48.16 10.07 9.12
C ALA A 13 46.95 10.83 9.69
N LEU A 14 47.06 12.13 9.97
CA LEU A 14 45.99 12.89 10.64
C LEU A 14 44.94 13.47 9.69
N PHE A 15 45.27 13.70 8.41
CA PHE A 15 44.36 14.31 7.45
C PHE A 15 43.30 13.34 6.91
N LEU A 16 43.57 12.03 6.90
CA LEU A 16 42.64 11.01 6.38
C LEU A 16 41.47 10.67 7.33
N VAL A 17 41.61 10.92 8.63
CA VAL A 17 40.59 10.55 9.64
C VAL A 17 39.49 11.61 9.78
N VAL A 18 39.76 12.86 9.41
CA VAL A 18 38.78 13.96 9.50
C VAL A 18 37.84 13.97 8.29
N GLU A 19 38.31 13.58 7.12
CA GLU A 19 37.54 13.58 5.86
C GLU A 19 36.56 12.40 5.76
N THR A 20 36.89 11.27 6.39
CA THR A 20 36.00 10.11 6.49
C THR A 20 34.82 10.37 7.43
N ARG A 21 34.98 11.10 8.55
CA ARG A 21 33.88 11.36 9.50
C ARG A 21 32.85 12.40 9.02
N ARG A 22 33.25 13.37 8.20
CA ARG A 22 32.30 14.30 7.55
C ARG A 22 31.44 13.61 6.49
N SER A 23 32.01 12.62 5.80
CA SER A 23 31.31 11.85 4.77
C SER A 23 30.18 11.00 5.34
N PHE A 24 30.32 10.42 6.54
CA PHE A 24 29.26 9.64 7.19
C PHE A 24 28.06 10.51 7.63
N ILE A 25 28.31 11.68 8.22
CA ILE A 25 27.22 12.57 8.67
C ILE A 25 26.40 13.09 7.48
N LEU A 26 27.06 13.45 6.37
CA LEU A 26 26.38 13.86 5.14
C LEU A 26 25.57 12.72 4.53
N PHE A 27 26.07 11.48 4.60
CA PHE A 27 25.34 10.29 4.13
C PHE A 27 24.10 10.00 4.98
N ASP A 28 24.21 10.10 6.31
CA ASP A 28 23.09 9.89 7.22
C ASP A 28 22.02 10.99 7.06
N ILE A 29 22.42 12.26 6.91
CA ILE A 29 21.48 13.36 6.63
C ILE A 29 20.79 13.13 5.27
N LEU A 30 21.54 12.77 4.23
CA LEU A 30 20.97 12.47 2.92
C LEU A 30 19.97 11.32 2.99
N LEU A 31 20.30 10.24 3.72
CA LEU A 31 19.43 9.08 3.90
C LEU A 31 18.14 9.44 4.66
N ILE A 32 18.24 10.27 5.69
CA ILE A 32 17.08 10.77 6.45
C ILE A 32 16.20 11.65 5.56
N THR A 33 16.79 12.57 4.79
CA THR A 33 16.06 13.42 3.86
C THR A 33 15.36 12.61 2.77
N MET A 34 16.04 11.63 2.17
CA MET A 34 15.43 10.75 1.16
C MET A 34 14.26 9.94 1.73
N ARG A 35 14.41 9.35 2.93
CA ARG A 35 13.31 8.65 3.61
C ARG A 35 12.12 9.57 3.92
N ASN A 36 12.37 10.83 4.25
CA ASN A 36 11.31 11.80 4.50
C ASN A 36 10.58 12.22 3.22
N ILE A 37 11.30 12.35 2.10
CA ILE A 37 10.70 12.64 0.78
C ILE A 37 9.81 11.48 0.34
N GLU A 38 10.29 10.24 0.40
CA GLU A 38 9.48 9.05 0.07
C GLU A 38 8.23 8.94 0.94
N LYS A 39 8.31 9.36 2.21
CA LYS A 39 7.17 9.35 3.12
C LYS A 39 6.13 10.42 2.76
N LEU A 40 6.58 11.59 2.30
CA LEU A 40 5.70 12.67 1.84
C LEU A 40 4.97 12.27 0.55
N GLU A 41 5.69 11.74 -0.44
CA GLU A 41 5.08 11.29 -1.71
C GLU A 41 4.02 10.21 -1.48
N LYS A 42 4.27 9.26 -0.56
CA LYS A 42 3.28 8.24 -0.19
C LYS A 42 2.06 8.81 0.54
N PHE A 43 2.24 9.88 1.32
CA PHE A 43 1.12 10.53 1.99
C PHE A 43 0.18 11.19 0.98
N ASP A 44 0.77 11.95 0.04
CA ASP A 44 0.03 12.62 -1.02
C ASP A 44 -0.74 11.61 -1.89
N GLU A 45 -0.13 10.48 -2.24
CA GLU A 45 -0.78 9.41 -3.02
C GLU A 45 -2.00 8.81 -2.31
N ILE A 46 -1.92 8.61 -0.99
CA ILE A 46 -3.03 8.09 -0.19
C ILE A 46 -4.17 9.11 -0.12
N GLU A 47 -3.86 10.39 0.09
CA GLU A 47 -4.86 11.45 0.14
C GLU A 47 -5.58 11.58 -1.20
N ASN A 48 -4.83 11.61 -2.31
CA ASN A 48 -5.38 11.58 -3.67
C ASN A 48 -6.28 10.37 -3.90
N ALA A 49 -5.88 9.18 -3.42
CA ALA A 49 -6.67 7.97 -3.56
C ALA A 49 -8.01 8.06 -2.81
N TYR A 50 -8.03 8.64 -1.61
CA TYR A 50 -9.28 8.90 -0.88
C TYR A 50 -10.18 9.90 -1.60
N GLU A 51 -9.61 10.96 -2.17
CA GLU A 51 -10.38 11.92 -2.97
C GLU A 51 -11.00 11.24 -4.20
N MET A 52 -10.24 10.41 -4.92
CA MET A 52 -10.75 9.65 -6.06
C MET A 52 -11.90 8.72 -5.67
N ILE A 53 -11.76 7.97 -4.56
CA ILE A 53 -12.83 7.11 -4.05
C ILE A 53 -14.07 7.95 -3.74
N ARG A 54 -13.89 9.14 -3.16
CA ARG A 54 -15.00 10.05 -2.84
C ARG A 54 -15.73 10.52 -4.08
N THR A 55 -15.01 11.00 -5.08
CA THR A 55 -15.61 11.43 -6.34
C THR A 55 -16.39 10.30 -7.01
N LEU A 56 -15.82 9.09 -7.09
CA LEU A 56 -16.50 7.94 -7.69
C LEU A 56 -17.77 7.56 -6.89
N PHE A 57 -17.67 7.54 -5.57
CA PHE A 57 -18.80 7.23 -4.71
C PHE A 57 -19.95 8.26 -4.85
N GLU A 58 -19.62 9.55 -4.90
CA GLU A 58 -20.59 10.64 -5.11
C GLU A 58 -21.25 10.57 -6.50
N GLN A 59 -20.56 10.04 -7.51
CA GLN A 59 -21.10 9.76 -8.83
C GLN A 59 -22.02 8.52 -8.87
N GLY A 60 -22.14 7.80 -7.75
CA GLY A 60 -22.97 6.60 -7.64
C GLY A 60 -22.26 5.31 -8.04
N GLU A 61 -20.93 5.36 -8.28
CA GLU A 61 -20.14 4.15 -8.53
C GLU A 61 -20.13 3.27 -7.29
N LYS A 62 -20.30 1.96 -7.52
CA LYS A 62 -20.30 0.97 -6.46
C LYS A 62 -19.11 0.04 -6.61
N PRO A 63 -18.40 -0.28 -5.51
CA PRO A 63 -17.30 -1.21 -5.59
C PRO A 63 -17.79 -2.62 -5.95
N VAL A 64 -16.99 -3.31 -6.76
CA VAL A 64 -17.28 -4.65 -7.27
C VAL A 64 -16.27 -5.63 -6.69
N VAL A 65 -16.76 -6.77 -6.20
CA VAL A 65 -15.95 -7.88 -5.68
C VAL A 65 -16.08 -9.07 -6.61
N THR A 66 -14.95 -9.69 -6.97
CA THR A 66 -14.91 -10.91 -7.77
C THR A 66 -14.74 -12.11 -6.87
N VAL A 67 -15.66 -13.08 -6.94
CA VAL A 67 -15.58 -14.32 -6.15
C VAL A 67 -15.69 -15.56 -7.04
N PRO A 68 -15.06 -16.70 -6.70
CA PRO A 68 -15.35 -17.97 -7.35
C PRO A 68 -16.84 -18.31 -7.30
N ARG A 69 -17.43 -18.71 -8.42
CA ARG A 69 -18.89 -18.92 -8.53
C ARG A 69 -19.43 -19.95 -7.52
N GLN A 70 -18.62 -20.94 -7.17
CA GLN A 70 -18.94 -21.94 -6.14
C GLN A 70 -19.26 -21.35 -4.75
N TYR A 71 -18.79 -20.13 -4.44
CA TYR A 71 -19.06 -19.46 -3.17
C TYR A 71 -20.32 -18.59 -3.19
N VAL A 72 -20.94 -18.37 -4.35
CA VAL A 72 -22.19 -17.58 -4.47
C VAL A 72 -23.29 -18.06 -3.52
N PRO A 73 -23.56 -19.38 -3.36
CA PRO A 73 -24.58 -19.85 -2.42
C PRO A 73 -24.30 -19.45 -0.95
N MET A 74 -23.03 -19.24 -0.59
CA MET A 74 -22.63 -18.87 0.77
C MET A 74 -22.85 -17.38 1.08
N LEU A 75 -22.94 -16.53 0.04
CA LEU A 75 -23.11 -15.07 0.19
C LEU A 75 -24.44 -14.67 0.85
N ARG A 76 -25.41 -15.59 0.93
CA ARG A 76 -26.65 -15.41 1.71
C ARG A 76 -26.39 -15.13 3.19
N ARG A 77 -25.19 -15.43 3.70
CA ARG A 77 -24.76 -15.17 5.07
C ARG A 77 -23.96 -13.86 5.23
N GLY A 78 -23.76 -13.13 4.13
CA GLY A 78 -22.86 -11.98 4.07
C GLY A 78 -21.39 -12.41 3.99
N ILE A 79 -20.51 -11.42 3.95
CA ILE A 79 -19.07 -11.60 3.96
C ILE A 79 -18.56 -11.05 5.29
N ARG A 80 -18.00 -11.93 6.13
CA ARG A 80 -17.41 -11.52 7.41
C ARG A 80 -15.97 -11.09 7.20
N GLU A 81 -15.57 -10.02 7.87
CA GLU A 81 -14.16 -9.74 8.11
C GLU A 81 -13.62 -10.83 9.05
N SER A 82 -12.55 -11.52 8.65
CA SER A 82 -11.87 -12.44 9.57
C SER A 82 -10.57 -11.80 10.03
N SER A 83 -10.56 -11.31 11.27
CA SER A 83 -9.34 -10.88 11.94
C SER A 83 -8.46 -12.10 12.22
N SER A 84 -7.27 -12.13 11.62
CA SER A 84 -6.22 -13.09 11.96
C SER A 84 -5.01 -12.28 12.41
N TRP A 85 -4.40 -12.70 13.52
CA TRP A 85 -3.19 -12.08 14.09
C TRP A 85 -1.98 -12.17 13.13
N ILE A 86 -2.07 -13.02 12.09
CA ILE A 86 -0.97 -13.38 11.17
C ILE A 86 -1.25 -12.85 9.74
N GLY A 87 -2.27 -12.00 9.59
CA GLY A 87 -2.77 -11.53 8.29
C GLY A 87 -4.22 -11.92 8.15
N GLY A 88 -5.12 -10.96 8.39
CA GLY A 88 -6.55 -11.15 8.22
C GLY A 88 -6.92 -11.41 6.75
N ASN A 89 -8.06 -12.06 6.54
CA ASN A 89 -8.67 -12.04 5.21
C ASN A 89 -9.29 -10.66 5.04
N ILE A 90 -8.64 -9.83 4.22
CA ILE A 90 -9.20 -8.56 3.77
C ILE A 90 -10.21 -8.85 2.65
N VAL A 91 -11.34 -8.16 2.69
CA VAL A 91 -12.25 -8.14 1.54
C VAL A 91 -11.83 -6.97 0.67
N ALA A 92 -11.42 -7.26 -0.56
CA ALA A 92 -11.01 -6.25 -1.52
C ALA A 92 -11.94 -6.26 -2.74
N GLY A 93 -12.15 -5.09 -3.32
CA GLY A 93 -12.90 -4.89 -4.55
C GLY A 93 -12.26 -3.84 -5.44
N THR A 94 -12.88 -3.59 -6.58
CA THR A 94 -12.52 -2.55 -7.54
C THR A 94 -13.60 -1.48 -7.59
N ILE A 95 -13.22 -0.21 -7.69
CA ILE A 95 -14.11 0.92 -7.94
C ILE A 95 -13.56 1.77 -9.10
N GLY A 96 -14.44 2.26 -9.98
CA GLY A 96 -14.06 3.13 -11.10
C GLY A 96 -13.20 2.45 -12.19
N ARG A 97 -13.16 1.12 -12.21
CA ARG A 97 -12.44 0.31 -13.21
C ARG A 97 -13.08 -1.05 -13.39
N ASP A 98 -12.71 -1.72 -14.46
CA ASP A 98 -13.13 -3.10 -14.70
C ASP A 98 -12.56 -4.04 -13.62
N PRO A 99 -13.41 -4.92 -13.07
CA PRO A 99 -13.00 -5.93 -12.12
C PRO A 99 -12.07 -6.95 -12.77
N TYR A 100 -11.05 -7.40 -12.01
CA TYR A 100 -10.11 -8.39 -12.52
C TYR A 100 -10.78 -9.77 -12.64
N MET A 101 -10.78 -10.31 -13.87
CA MET A 101 -11.29 -11.64 -14.18
C MET A 101 -10.13 -12.52 -14.63
N PRO A 102 -9.60 -13.42 -13.78
CA PRO A 102 -8.53 -14.33 -14.16
C PRO A 102 -8.98 -15.21 -15.36
N PRO A 103 -8.13 -15.36 -16.38
CA PRO A 103 -8.47 -16.17 -17.54
C PRO A 103 -8.65 -17.65 -17.15
N GLY A 104 -9.73 -18.27 -17.61
CA GLY A 104 -10.03 -19.68 -17.34
C GLY A 104 -10.68 -19.97 -16.00
N GLU A 105 -10.98 -18.95 -15.19
CA GLU A 105 -11.67 -19.12 -13.91
C GLU A 105 -13.14 -18.70 -13.97
N ASP A 106 -14.02 -19.53 -13.41
CA ASP A 106 -15.44 -19.18 -13.24
C ASP A 106 -15.63 -18.30 -12.00
N ARG A 107 -15.83 -17.01 -12.26
CA ARG A 107 -16.02 -15.96 -11.25
C ARG A 107 -17.40 -15.33 -11.40
N ALA A 108 -17.97 -14.90 -10.28
CA ALA A 108 -19.15 -14.06 -10.20
C ALA A 108 -18.73 -12.66 -9.74
N LEU A 109 -19.43 -11.65 -10.26
CA LEU A 109 -19.24 -10.24 -9.89
C LEU A 109 -20.30 -9.84 -8.88
N LEU A 110 -19.86 -9.20 -7.80
CA LEU A 110 -20.71 -8.74 -6.71
C LEU A 110 -20.63 -7.23 -6.63
N ARG A 111 -21.70 -6.52 -6.97
CA ARG A 111 -21.82 -5.09 -6.69
C ARG A 111 -22.16 -4.91 -5.22
N ILE A 112 -21.33 -4.16 -4.50
CA ILE A 112 -21.52 -3.95 -3.07
C ILE A 112 -22.11 -2.56 -2.84
N SER A 113 -23.30 -2.52 -2.24
CA SER A 113 -23.92 -1.28 -1.78
C SER A 113 -23.44 -0.97 -0.37
N ILE A 114 -22.71 0.13 -0.22
CA ILE A 114 -22.28 0.63 1.09
C ILE A 114 -23.06 1.89 1.44
N ASP A 115 -23.24 2.09 2.73
CA ASP A 115 -23.97 3.18 3.37
C ASP A 115 -23.09 4.42 3.63
N SER A 116 -21.78 4.21 3.77
CA SER A 116 -20.80 5.28 4.00
C SER A 116 -19.48 4.97 3.31
N ILE A 117 -18.88 6.00 2.70
CA ILE A 117 -17.55 5.95 2.10
C ILE A 117 -16.45 5.58 3.11
N GLU A 118 -16.64 5.88 4.39
CA GLU A 118 -15.67 5.57 5.45
C GLU A 118 -15.41 4.06 5.59
N ARG A 119 -16.30 3.24 5.01
CA ARG A 119 -16.15 1.79 4.92
C ARG A 119 -15.18 1.34 3.83
N LEU A 120 -14.61 2.24 3.04
CA LEU A 120 -13.61 1.93 2.02
C LEU A 120 -12.25 2.52 2.40
N GLU A 121 -11.20 1.73 2.22
CA GLU A 121 -9.82 2.21 2.23
C GLU A 121 -9.16 1.99 0.87
N PRO A 122 -8.40 2.96 0.35
CA PRO A 122 -7.57 2.73 -0.82
C PRO A 122 -6.50 1.70 -0.50
N ARG A 123 -6.28 0.78 -1.45
CA ARG A 123 -5.15 -0.13 -1.43
C ARG A 123 -4.19 0.26 -2.55
N LEU A 124 -3.02 0.74 -2.14
CA LEU A 124 -1.88 0.91 -3.04
C LEU A 124 -1.38 -0.49 -3.45
N THR A 125 -1.33 -0.73 -4.75
CA THR A 125 -0.98 -2.04 -5.32
C THR A 125 0.00 -1.86 -6.47
N GLY A 126 0.59 -2.97 -6.94
CA GLY A 126 1.55 -2.92 -8.04
C GLY A 126 2.97 -2.52 -7.64
N PRO A 127 3.92 -2.55 -8.61
CA PRO A 127 5.32 -2.20 -8.39
C PRO A 127 5.54 -0.70 -8.15
N ASP A 128 4.63 0.13 -8.66
CA ASP A 128 4.61 1.58 -8.48
C ASP A 128 4.01 2.04 -7.14
N GLN A 129 3.37 1.12 -6.40
CA GLN A 129 2.71 1.42 -5.12
C GLN A 129 1.68 2.56 -5.26
N ALA A 130 0.98 2.62 -6.38
CA ALA A 130 -0.03 3.65 -6.67
C ALA A 130 -1.46 3.13 -6.46
N PHE A 131 -2.42 4.05 -6.44
CA PHE A 131 -3.83 3.69 -6.39
C PHE A 131 -4.37 3.31 -7.78
N HIS A 132 -4.78 2.06 -7.91
CA HIS A 132 -5.30 1.49 -9.16
C HIS A 132 -6.78 1.13 -9.07
N GLY A 133 -7.58 1.88 -8.28
CA GLY A 133 -9.00 1.61 -8.08
C GLY A 133 -9.30 0.42 -7.16
N ILE A 134 -8.31 -0.08 -6.41
CA ILE A 134 -8.49 -1.21 -5.48
C ILE A 134 -8.86 -0.68 -4.10
N VAL A 135 -9.99 -1.12 -3.57
CA VAL A 135 -10.49 -0.72 -2.25
C VAL A 135 -10.63 -1.90 -1.32
N VAL A 136 -10.39 -1.67 -0.04
CA VAL A 136 -10.60 -2.63 1.04
C VAL A 136 -11.83 -2.21 1.83
N PHE A 137 -12.69 -3.18 2.14
CA PHE A 137 -13.88 -2.94 2.95
C PHE A 137 -13.55 -3.01 4.44
N LYS A 138 -13.99 -2.01 5.21
CA LYS A 138 -14.00 -2.06 6.68
C LYS A 138 -15.26 -2.75 7.18
N GLY A 139 -15.09 -3.74 8.04
CA GLY A 139 -16.19 -4.46 8.66
C GLY A 139 -16.91 -5.43 7.72
N PRO A 140 -17.96 -6.09 8.23
CA PRO A 140 -18.70 -7.10 7.48
C PRO A 140 -19.56 -6.50 6.37
N ILE A 141 -19.70 -7.22 5.25
CA ILE A 141 -20.66 -6.91 4.19
C ILE A 141 -21.91 -7.76 4.41
N PHE A 142 -23.05 -7.11 4.59
CA PHE A 142 -24.30 -7.81 4.87
C PHE A 142 -24.96 -8.35 3.60
N PRO A 143 -25.80 -9.40 3.67
CA PRO A 143 -26.41 -10.00 2.49
C PRO A 143 -27.21 -9.03 1.61
N ASP A 144 -27.93 -8.10 2.22
CA ASP A 144 -28.72 -7.05 1.57
C ASP A 144 -27.87 -6.00 0.83
N GLN A 145 -26.56 -5.96 1.12
CA GLN A 145 -25.60 -5.10 0.45
C GLN A 145 -25.04 -5.73 -0.82
N ILE A 146 -25.31 -7.01 -1.09
CA ILE A 146 -24.69 -7.78 -2.17
C ILE A 146 -25.69 -7.94 -3.32
N GLU A 147 -25.35 -7.37 -4.47
CA GLU A 147 -26.05 -7.62 -5.74
C GLU A 147 -25.14 -8.43 -6.65
N ILE A 148 -25.62 -9.58 -7.13
CA ILE A 148 -24.87 -10.41 -8.08
C ILE A 148 -25.12 -9.88 -9.48
N ILE A 149 -24.05 -9.44 -10.15
CA ILE A 149 -24.11 -9.05 -11.56
C ILE A 149 -23.75 -10.30 -12.36
N GLU A 150 -24.74 -10.89 -13.03
CA GLU A 150 -24.48 -11.98 -13.98
C GLU A 150 -23.91 -11.38 -15.27
N ASN A 151 -22.82 -11.98 -15.75
CA ASN A 151 -22.32 -11.83 -17.13
C ASN A 151 -22.88 -12.97 -17.97
#